data_AF-A0A3M6UP10-F1
#
_entry.id   AF-A0A3M6UP10-F1
#
_cell.length_a   1.000
_cell.length_b   1.000
_cell.length_c   1.000
_cell.angle_alpha   90.00
_cell.angle_beta   90.00
_cell.angle_gamma   90.00
#
_symmetry.space_group_name_H-M   'P 1'
#
loop_
_entity.id
_entity.type
_entity.pdbx_description
1 polymer ?
#
loop_
_entity_poly.entity_id
_entity_poly.type
_entity_poly.pdbx_seq_one_letter_code
_entity_poly.pdbx_strand_id
1 'polypeptide(L)'
;MATESGTRHRDFKTVFCVTDVKERKKLLGKVLKIPEFNEEDDLRSGILLDIHYDTLAYFVNNGFPWREVAQLWEVFQNLLNEVRGKPLEEAISLFKQQLNRIAHYSSENNLKSMIDFVFMTLFQHYKLYQFVLTQERADDITKCELDIEPPLVPEPLRDGVPKSVWDEEQRIKQIEEMEQKRIQERTTYHENEIQQAVQQLEQQFLELDSSPENLSAENLATVVANVTAKKAAVTSATLSYKMEEMHDSLKFKYKRATVSQENDKGGKKSTASSRRSKGNSGK
;
A
#
# COMPACT_ATOMS: atom_id res chain seq x y z
N MET A 1 30.90 -21.96 39.62
CA MET A 1 30.32 -22.35 38.30
C MET A 1 29.27 -23.46 38.39
N ALA A 2 28.90 -23.99 39.58
CA ALA A 2 27.94 -25.09 39.72
C ALA A 2 26.48 -24.66 39.97
N THR A 3 26.19 -23.36 40.06
CA THR A 3 24.86 -22.84 40.44
C THR A 3 23.94 -22.54 39.26
N GLU A 4 24.48 -22.34 38.05
CA GLU A 4 23.66 -22.04 36.87
C GLU A 4 23.04 -23.30 36.24
N SER A 5 23.79 -24.41 36.16
CA SER A 5 23.28 -25.69 35.62
C SER A 5 22.16 -26.32 36.47
N GLY A 6 22.17 -26.05 37.79
CA GLY A 6 21.11 -26.46 38.72
C GLY A 6 19.79 -25.72 38.52
N THR A 7 19.75 -24.62 37.78
CA THR A 7 18.53 -23.83 37.55
C THR A 7 17.87 -24.16 36.21
N ARG A 8 18.70 -24.40 35.17
CA ARG A 8 18.24 -24.66 33.79
C ARG A 8 17.33 -25.87 33.62
N HIS A 9 17.53 -26.95 34.36
CA HIS A 9 16.64 -28.13 34.25
C HIS A 9 15.20 -27.84 34.69
N ARG A 10 14.99 -26.91 35.63
CA ARG A 10 13.64 -26.46 36.03
C ARG A 10 13.03 -25.54 34.98
N ASP A 11 13.85 -24.69 34.37
CA ASP A 11 13.42 -23.79 33.31
C ASP A 11 12.97 -24.59 32.07
N PHE A 12 13.76 -25.57 31.62
CA PHE A 12 13.38 -26.46 30.52
C PHE A 12 12.13 -27.27 30.83
N LYS A 13 12.02 -27.80 32.05
CA LYS A 13 10.79 -28.49 32.45
C LYS A 13 9.57 -27.57 32.34
N THR A 14 9.69 -26.32 32.75
CA THR A 14 8.60 -25.33 32.69
C THR A 14 8.23 -25.00 31.24
N VAL A 15 9.23 -24.82 30.37
CA VAL A 15 9.03 -24.60 28.92
C VAL A 15 8.23 -25.76 28.30
N PHE A 16 8.62 -27.00 28.57
CA PHE A 16 7.99 -28.18 27.98
C PHE A 16 6.67 -28.60 28.66
N CYS A 17 6.23 -27.93 29.72
CA CYS A 17 4.86 -28.06 30.25
C CYS A 17 3.82 -27.33 29.40
N VAL A 18 4.23 -26.39 28.53
CA VAL A 18 3.32 -25.67 27.62
C VAL A 18 2.97 -26.55 26.43
N THR A 19 1.69 -26.64 26.10
CA THR A 19 1.16 -27.47 25.01
C THR A 19 1.37 -26.87 23.63
N ASP A 20 1.28 -25.54 23.51
CA ASP A 20 1.48 -24.84 22.25
C ASP A 20 2.97 -24.72 21.89
N VAL A 21 3.31 -25.04 20.64
CA VAL A 21 4.71 -25.08 20.17
C VAL A 21 5.27 -23.67 19.97
N LYS A 22 4.44 -22.71 19.50
CA LYS A 22 4.89 -21.34 19.27
C LYS A 22 5.20 -20.63 20.59
N GLU A 23 4.30 -20.75 21.56
CA GLU A 23 4.52 -20.24 22.91
C GLU A 23 5.71 -20.92 23.59
N ARG A 24 5.93 -22.22 23.35
CA ARG A 24 7.10 -22.94 23.87
C ARG A 24 8.41 -22.38 23.31
N LYS A 25 8.50 -22.13 22.00
CA LYS A 25 9.67 -21.50 21.37
C LYS A 25 9.90 -20.10 21.93
N LYS A 26 8.85 -19.28 22.09
CA LYS A 26 8.93 -17.95 22.69
C LYS A 26 9.45 -17.98 24.14
N LEU A 27 8.97 -18.91 24.96
CA LEU A 27 9.46 -19.10 26.32
C LEU A 27 10.92 -19.59 26.34
N LEU A 28 11.29 -20.49 25.43
CA LEU A 28 12.67 -20.95 25.30
C LEU A 28 13.59 -19.78 24.95
N GLY A 29 13.22 -18.91 24.01
CA GLY A 29 13.97 -17.70 23.67
C GLY A 29 14.26 -16.83 24.90
N LYS A 30 13.25 -16.65 25.78
CA LYS A 30 13.40 -15.92 27.05
C LYS A 30 14.37 -16.61 28.01
N VAL A 31 14.28 -17.94 28.16
CA VAL A 31 15.19 -18.73 29.02
C VAL A 31 16.63 -18.66 28.51
N LEU A 32 16.81 -18.70 27.19
CA LEU A 32 18.12 -18.62 26.54
C LEU A 32 18.66 -17.18 26.43
N LYS A 33 17.89 -16.17 26.86
CA LYS A 33 18.22 -14.75 26.75
C LYS A 33 18.52 -14.31 25.31
N ILE A 34 17.82 -14.90 24.34
CA ILE A 34 17.87 -14.46 22.94
C ILE A 34 17.04 -13.17 22.86
N PRO A 35 17.55 -12.09 22.22
CA PRO A 35 16.79 -10.86 22.01
C PRO A 35 15.44 -11.15 21.35
N GLU A 36 14.41 -10.35 21.63
CA GLU A 36 13.13 -10.51 20.95
C GLU A 36 13.32 -10.20 19.46
N PHE A 37 12.95 -11.15 18.60
CA PHE A 37 13.11 -11.05 17.15
C PHE A 37 11.81 -11.48 16.47
N ASN A 38 11.56 -10.96 15.27
CA ASN A 38 10.48 -11.42 14.41
C ASN A 38 10.98 -12.66 13.64
N GLU A 39 10.33 -13.81 13.80
CA GLU A 39 10.71 -15.06 13.10
C GLU A 39 10.66 -14.91 11.57
N GLU A 40 9.82 -14.02 11.04
CA GLU A 40 9.70 -13.78 9.59
C GLU A 40 10.83 -12.90 9.06
N ASP A 41 11.28 -11.90 9.83
CA ASP A 41 12.32 -10.95 9.39
C ASP A 41 13.73 -11.43 9.75
N ASP A 42 13.92 -12.00 10.94
CA ASP A 42 15.20 -12.51 11.44
C ASP A 42 15.22 -14.05 11.41
N LEU A 43 15.36 -14.57 10.19
CA LEU A 43 15.50 -16.00 9.94
C LEU A 43 16.73 -16.60 10.64
N ARG A 44 17.78 -15.80 10.91
CA ARG A 44 18.99 -16.32 11.56
C ARG A 44 18.69 -16.67 13.00
N SER A 45 18.11 -15.75 13.77
CA SER A 45 17.73 -16.01 15.15
C SER A 45 16.65 -17.08 15.24
N GLY A 46 15.73 -17.14 14.26
CA GLY A 46 14.74 -18.21 14.13
C GLY A 46 15.38 -19.59 14.01
N ILE A 47 16.31 -19.77 13.07
CA ILE A 47 17.02 -21.04 12.88
C ILE A 47 17.83 -21.42 14.13
N LEU A 48 18.51 -20.47 14.78
CA LEU A 48 19.28 -20.76 15.99
C LEU A 48 18.38 -21.21 17.15
N LEU A 49 17.23 -20.56 17.33
CA LEU A 49 16.23 -20.97 18.30
C LEU A 49 15.67 -22.36 17.99
N ASP A 50 15.41 -22.64 16.72
CA ASP A 50 14.89 -23.94 16.25
C ASP A 50 15.85 -25.09 16.54
N ILE A 51 17.15 -24.90 16.29
CA ILE A 51 18.14 -25.93 16.60
C ILE A 51 18.14 -26.25 18.11
N HIS A 52 18.09 -25.23 18.97
CA HIS A 52 18.03 -25.44 20.42
C HIS A 52 16.72 -26.11 20.83
N TYR A 53 15.61 -25.71 20.22
CA TYR A 53 14.29 -26.29 20.46
C TYR A 53 14.25 -27.77 20.08
N ASP A 54 14.68 -28.10 18.87
CA ASP A 54 14.66 -29.47 18.33
C ASP A 54 15.58 -30.39 19.13
N THR A 55 16.74 -29.89 19.56
CA THR A 55 17.66 -30.64 20.42
C THR A 55 17.01 -30.96 21.77
N LEU A 56 16.39 -29.98 22.43
CA LEU A 56 15.70 -30.21 23.70
C LEU A 56 14.48 -31.11 23.52
N ALA A 57 13.69 -30.88 22.47
CA ALA A 57 12.52 -31.68 22.14
C ALA A 57 12.91 -33.13 21.88
N TYR A 58 14.01 -33.40 21.19
CA TYR A 58 14.53 -34.74 20.99
C TYR A 58 14.82 -35.43 22.34
N PHE A 59 15.57 -34.80 23.25
CA PHE A 59 15.88 -35.43 24.53
C PHE A 59 14.63 -35.66 25.38
N VAL A 60 13.71 -34.69 25.42
CA VAL A 60 12.46 -34.80 26.19
C VAL A 60 11.56 -35.90 25.62
N ASN A 61 11.39 -35.97 24.30
CA ASN A 61 10.53 -36.96 23.64
C ASN A 61 11.09 -38.38 23.74
N ASN A 62 12.41 -38.54 23.81
CA ASN A 62 13.06 -39.83 24.06
C ASN A 62 13.13 -40.19 25.56
N GLY A 63 12.54 -39.38 26.45
CA GLY A 63 12.40 -39.71 27.87
C GLY A 63 13.66 -39.51 28.71
N PHE A 64 14.58 -38.64 28.27
CA PHE A 64 15.82 -38.38 29.01
C PHE A 64 15.51 -37.70 30.36
N PRO A 65 16.23 -38.03 31.44
CA PRO A 65 16.10 -37.34 32.73
C PRO A 65 16.41 -35.84 32.60
N TRP A 66 15.60 -34.97 33.21
CA TRP A 66 15.77 -33.51 33.10
C TRP A 66 17.16 -32.97 33.46
N ARG A 67 17.86 -33.62 34.39
CA ARG A 67 19.24 -33.26 34.75
C ARG A 67 20.22 -33.55 33.61
N GLU A 68 20.04 -34.69 32.95
CA GLU A 68 20.83 -35.11 31.80
C GLU A 68 20.50 -34.25 30.58
N VAL A 69 19.21 -33.92 30.35
CA VAL A 69 18.78 -32.96 29.30
C VAL A 69 19.55 -31.65 29.41
N ALA A 70 19.63 -31.06 30.61
CA ALA A 70 20.34 -29.79 30.80
C ALA A 70 21.85 -29.91 30.52
N GLN A 71 22.48 -31.03 30.92
CA GLN A 71 23.91 -31.27 30.68
C GLN A 71 24.22 -31.53 29.20
N LEU A 72 23.42 -32.36 28.53
CA LEU A 72 23.60 -32.67 27.10
C LEU A 72 23.32 -31.44 26.24
N TRP A 73 22.33 -30.63 26.62
CA TRP A 73 22.09 -29.35 25.98
C TRP A 73 23.25 -28.37 26.17
N GLU A 74 23.89 -28.33 27.34
CA GLU A 74 25.10 -27.52 27.56
C GLU A 74 26.26 -27.96 26.67
N VAL A 75 26.48 -29.27 26.52
CA VAL A 75 27.47 -29.81 25.56
C VAL A 75 27.12 -29.39 24.15
N PHE A 76 25.86 -29.51 23.75
CA PHE A 76 25.43 -29.11 22.43
C PHE A 76 25.56 -27.60 22.18
N GLN A 77 25.23 -26.76 23.16
CA GLN A 77 25.41 -25.31 23.08
C GLN A 77 26.89 -24.93 22.93
N ASN A 78 27.76 -25.56 23.72
CA ASN A 78 29.21 -25.35 23.63
C ASN A 78 29.74 -25.80 22.27
N LEU A 79 29.25 -26.93 21.76
CA LEU A 79 29.58 -27.40 20.41
C LEU A 79 29.23 -26.35 19.35
N LEU A 80 27.99 -25.84 19.33
CA LEU A 80 27.57 -24.83 18.35
C LEU A 80 28.47 -23.58 18.36
N ASN A 81 28.92 -23.15 19.55
CA ASN A 81 29.82 -22.01 19.70
C ASN A 81 31.24 -22.33 19.20
N GLU A 82 31.77 -23.50 19.54
CA GLU A 82 33.14 -23.89 19.22
C GLU A 82 33.34 -24.24 17.74
N VAL A 83 32.32 -24.80 17.08
CA VAL A 83 32.43 -25.23 15.66
C VAL A 83 32.35 -24.08 14.66
N ARG A 84 32.02 -22.86 15.10
CA ARG A 84 31.88 -21.69 14.22
C ARG A 84 33.15 -21.45 13.40
N GLY A 85 33.04 -21.54 12.08
CA GLY A 85 34.14 -21.32 11.14
C GLY A 85 35.14 -22.47 11.03
N LYS A 86 34.90 -23.61 11.68
CA LYS A 86 35.79 -24.78 11.66
C LYS A 86 35.37 -25.80 10.60
N PRO A 87 36.32 -26.56 10.02
CA PRO A 87 35.99 -27.67 9.15
C PRO A 87 35.30 -28.80 9.91
N LEU A 88 34.55 -29.65 9.19
CA LEU A 88 33.76 -30.74 9.77
C LEU A 88 34.62 -31.72 10.59
N GLU A 89 35.82 -32.04 10.11
CA GLU A 89 36.74 -32.96 10.80
C GLU A 89 37.12 -32.45 12.20
N GLU A 90 37.41 -31.15 12.31
CA GLU A 90 37.73 -30.52 13.58
C GLU A 90 36.50 -30.45 14.49
N ALA A 91 35.32 -30.18 13.94
CA ALA A 91 34.06 -30.19 14.69
C ALA A 91 33.72 -31.56 15.28
N ILE A 92 33.94 -32.64 14.53
CA ILE A 92 33.76 -34.02 15.03
C ILE A 92 34.76 -34.30 16.16
N SER A 93 36.01 -33.86 16.02
CA SER A 93 37.03 -34.00 17.07
C SER A 93 36.65 -33.26 18.35
N LEU A 94 36.17 -32.02 18.24
CA LEU A 94 35.68 -31.22 19.37
C LEU A 94 34.47 -31.89 20.03
N PHE A 95 33.50 -32.36 19.25
CA PHE A 95 32.35 -33.08 19.78
C PHE A 95 32.76 -34.32 20.57
N LYS A 96 33.68 -35.13 20.03
CA LYS A 96 34.23 -36.29 20.73
C LYS A 96 34.89 -35.91 22.05
N GLN A 97 35.67 -34.82 22.08
CA GLN A 97 36.28 -34.33 23.32
C GLN A 97 35.23 -33.92 24.36
N GLN A 98 34.17 -33.22 23.94
CA GLN A 98 33.11 -32.81 24.87
C GLN A 98 32.31 -34.01 25.39
N LEU A 99 32.00 -34.99 24.54
CA LEU A 99 31.34 -36.23 24.97
C LEU A 99 32.16 -37.01 26.00
N ASN A 100 33.48 -37.12 25.80
CA ASN A 100 34.36 -37.78 26.77
C ASN A 100 34.35 -37.11 28.16
N ARG A 101 34.13 -35.78 28.21
CA ARG A 101 34.02 -35.04 29.48
C ARG A 101 32.73 -35.33 30.23
N ILE A 102 31.65 -35.73 29.55
CA ILE A 102 30.36 -36.04 30.18
C ILE A 102 30.04 -37.53 30.23
N ALA A 103 30.87 -38.37 29.60
CA ALA A 103 30.64 -39.81 29.47
C ALA A 103 30.42 -40.54 30.81
N HIS A 104 30.97 -40.02 31.90
CA HIS A 104 30.85 -40.60 33.24
C HIS A 104 29.56 -40.19 33.99
N TYR A 105 28.81 -39.20 33.46
CA TYR A 105 27.56 -38.70 34.06
C TYR A 105 26.31 -39.09 33.27
N SER A 106 26.45 -39.64 32.06
CA SER A 106 25.35 -40.00 31.16
C SER A 106 25.34 -41.50 30.89
N SER A 107 24.16 -42.06 30.54
CA SER A 107 24.09 -43.47 30.21
C SER A 107 24.63 -43.75 28.81
N GLU A 108 25.22 -44.93 28.59
CA GLU A 108 25.78 -45.32 27.28
C GLU A 108 24.73 -45.25 26.16
N ASN A 109 23.50 -45.68 26.44
CA ASN A 109 22.38 -45.61 25.50
C ASN A 109 22.01 -44.16 25.16
N ASN A 110 21.97 -43.28 26.15
CA ASN A 110 21.64 -41.86 25.96
C ASN A 110 22.74 -41.13 25.19
N LEU A 111 24.01 -41.43 25.48
CA LEU A 111 25.16 -40.90 24.74
C LEU A 111 25.12 -41.36 23.28
N LYS A 112 24.84 -42.65 23.04
CA LYS A 112 24.68 -43.17 21.67
C LYS A 112 23.55 -42.46 20.93
N SER A 113 22.39 -42.32 21.57
CA SER A 113 21.25 -41.59 21.01
C SER A 113 21.58 -40.12 20.72
N MET A 114 22.33 -39.44 21.59
CA MET A 114 22.81 -38.06 21.33
C MET A 114 23.77 -38.02 20.14
N ILE A 115 24.71 -38.96 20.05
CA ILE A 115 25.64 -39.06 18.91
C ILE A 115 24.84 -39.20 17.62
N ASP A 116 23.94 -40.19 17.55
CA ASP A 116 23.12 -40.45 16.37
C ASP A 116 22.32 -39.19 15.99
N PHE A 117 21.70 -38.53 16.97
CA PHE A 117 20.97 -37.27 16.73
C PHE A 117 21.86 -36.17 16.15
N VAL A 118 23.02 -35.89 16.76
CA VAL A 118 23.92 -34.82 16.30
C VAL A 118 24.48 -35.12 14.91
N PHE A 119 24.76 -36.39 14.60
CA PHE A 119 25.22 -36.80 13.28
C PHE A 119 24.13 -36.65 12.21
N MET A 120 22.89 -37.04 12.51
CA MET A 120 21.76 -36.96 11.56
C MET A 120 21.17 -35.54 11.41
N THR A 121 21.49 -34.64 12.33
CA THR A 121 21.00 -33.25 12.29
C THR A 121 22.12 -32.27 11.93
N LEU A 122 22.95 -31.91 12.91
CA LEU A 122 23.98 -30.89 12.80
C LEU A 122 25.06 -31.27 11.79
N PHE A 123 25.62 -32.47 11.86
CA PHE A 123 26.74 -32.84 10.98
C PHE A 123 26.31 -33.22 9.57
N GLN A 124 25.14 -33.85 9.39
CA GLN A 124 24.57 -34.10 8.07
C GLN A 124 24.39 -32.80 7.27
N HIS A 125 23.98 -31.72 7.93
CA HIS A 125 23.73 -30.41 7.31
C HIS A 125 24.79 -29.36 7.68
N TYR A 126 26.01 -29.80 7.99
CA TYR A 126 27.04 -28.95 8.60
C TYR A 126 27.33 -27.66 7.83
N LYS A 127 27.36 -27.70 6.50
CA LYS A 127 27.59 -26.51 5.66
C LYS A 127 26.48 -25.45 5.81
N LEU A 128 25.23 -25.89 5.97
CA LEU A 128 24.09 -24.99 6.18
C LEU A 128 24.18 -24.33 7.56
N TYR A 129 24.49 -25.11 8.59
CA TYR A 129 24.69 -24.56 9.94
C TYR A 129 25.91 -23.65 10.02
N GLN A 130 27.00 -23.98 9.33
CA GLN A 130 28.16 -23.10 9.22
C GLN A 130 27.80 -21.77 8.57
N PHE A 131 26.96 -21.77 7.53
CA PHE A 131 26.46 -20.54 6.92
C PHE A 131 25.72 -19.67 7.93
N VAL A 132 24.77 -20.24 8.69
CA VAL A 132 23.99 -19.54 9.72
C VAL A 132 24.86 -19.06 10.89
N LEU A 133 25.86 -19.83 11.30
CA LEU A 133 26.74 -19.49 12.42
C LEU A 133 27.76 -18.40 12.03
N THR A 134 28.28 -18.41 10.81
CA THR A 134 29.38 -17.52 10.41
C THR A 134 28.91 -16.24 9.73
N GLN A 135 27.90 -16.30 8.86
CA GLN A 135 27.50 -15.15 8.05
C GLN A 135 26.44 -14.30 8.74
N GLU A 136 26.72 -13.02 8.89
CA GLU A 136 25.72 -12.01 9.22
C GLU A 136 24.81 -11.84 7.99
N ARG A 137 23.50 -12.07 8.15
CA ARG A 137 22.55 -11.78 7.07
C ARG A 137 22.30 -10.28 7.06
N ALA A 138 22.17 -9.71 5.87
CA ALA A 138 21.53 -8.41 5.76
C ALA A 138 20.08 -8.58 6.21
N ASP A 139 19.67 -7.76 7.17
CA ASP A 139 18.29 -7.69 7.64
C ASP A 139 17.37 -7.34 6.46
N ASP A 140 16.60 -8.31 5.96
CA ASP A 140 15.57 -8.07 4.93
C ASP A 140 14.25 -7.67 5.61
N ILE A 141 14.33 -6.66 6.47
CA ILE A 141 13.20 -6.16 7.24
C ILE A 141 12.33 -5.33 6.29
N THR A 142 11.16 -5.84 5.95
CA THR A 142 10.17 -5.07 5.19
C THR A 142 9.51 -4.06 6.12
N LYS A 143 10.03 -2.83 6.17
CA LYS A 143 9.40 -1.72 6.90
C LYS A 143 8.18 -1.21 6.12
N CYS A 144 6.99 -1.58 6.58
CA CYS A 144 5.74 -1.01 6.08
C CYS A 144 5.34 0.18 6.96
N GLU A 145 5.43 1.39 6.43
CA GLU A 145 4.84 2.57 7.06
C GLU A 145 3.38 2.65 6.60
N LEU A 146 2.46 2.51 7.56
CA LEU A 146 1.03 2.70 7.31
C LEU A 146 0.63 4.08 7.79
N ASP A 147 0.49 5.01 6.85
CA ASP A 147 -0.09 6.32 7.12
C ASP A 147 -1.60 6.16 7.31
N ILE A 148 -2.03 6.23 8.57
CA ILE A 148 -3.44 6.21 8.92
C ILE A 148 -3.96 7.64 8.83
N GLU A 149 -4.61 8.00 7.72
CA GLU A 149 -5.34 9.25 7.62
C GLU A 149 -6.63 9.17 8.46
N PRO A 150 -6.78 9.99 9.52
CA PRO A 150 -8.03 10.04 10.25
C PRO A 150 -9.14 10.62 9.36
N PRO A 151 -10.40 10.20 9.57
CA PRO A 151 -11.52 10.77 8.83
C PRO A 151 -11.55 12.29 9.03
N LEU A 152 -11.75 13.01 7.93
CA LEU A 152 -11.93 14.46 7.94
C LEU A 152 -13.04 14.82 8.94
N VAL A 153 -12.71 15.70 9.88
CA VAL A 153 -13.69 16.19 10.85
C VAL A 153 -14.76 16.98 10.07
N PRO A 154 -16.04 16.60 10.16
CA PRO A 154 -17.09 17.32 9.46
C PRO A 154 -17.17 18.76 9.97
N GLU A 155 -17.47 19.69 9.06
CA GLU A 155 -17.62 21.08 9.44
C GLU A 155 -18.77 21.27 10.46
N PRO A 156 -18.67 22.28 11.32
CA PRO A 156 -19.73 22.58 12.28
C PRO A 156 -21.08 22.81 11.59
N LEU A 157 -22.16 22.32 12.20
CA LEU A 157 -23.53 22.45 11.65
C LEU A 157 -23.98 23.89 11.39
N ARG A 158 -23.33 24.88 12.02
CA ARG A 158 -23.60 26.32 11.77
C ARG A 158 -23.26 26.74 10.35
N ASP A 159 -22.33 26.02 9.72
CA ASP A 159 -21.87 26.22 8.35
C ASP A 159 -22.72 25.41 7.36
N GLY A 160 -23.72 24.68 7.88
CA GLY A 160 -24.67 23.89 7.09
C GLY A 160 -25.58 24.78 6.24
N VAL A 161 -25.63 24.46 4.94
CA VAL A 161 -26.52 25.12 4.00
C VAL A 161 -27.91 24.46 4.08
N PRO A 162 -29.02 25.25 4.16
CA PRO A 162 -30.36 24.69 4.09
C PRO A 162 -30.57 23.89 2.80
N LYS A 163 -31.25 22.75 2.88
CA LYS A 163 -31.47 21.85 1.73
C LYS A 163 -32.03 22.57 0.49
N SER A 164 -32.92 23.54 0.68
CA SER A 164 -33.48 24.34 -0.42
C SER A 164 -32.44 25.18 -1.16
N VAL A 165 -31.47 25.75 -0.45
CA VAL A 165 -30.38 26.55 -1.02
C VAL A 165 -29.38 25.63 -1.72
N TRP A 166 -29.10 24.46 -1.13
CA TRP A 166 -28.26 23.45 -1.76
C TRP A 166 -28.85 22.91 -3.07
N ASP A 167 -30.14 22.55 -3.07
CA ASP A 167 -30.83 22.04 -4.26
C ASP A 167 -30.85 23.10 -5.39
N GLU A 168 -30.96 24.38 -5.04
CA GLU A 168 -30.82 25.52 -5.97
C GLU A 168 -29.41 25.57 -6.58
N GLU A 169 -28.37 25.55 -5.74
CA GLU A 169 -26.97 25.57 -6.16
C GLU A 169 -26.65 24.39 -7.08
N GLN A 170 -27.18 23.19 -6.80
CA GLN A 170 -27.02 22.03 -7.67
C GLN A 170 -27.70 22.24 -9.03
N ARG A 171 -28.89 22.83 -9.09
CA ARG A 171 -29.56 23.16 -10.36
C ARG A 171 -28.79 24.21 -11.16
N ILE A 172 -28.28 25.26 -10.50
CA ILE A 172 -27.45 26.28 -11.14
C ILE A 172 -26.18 25.65 -11.69
N LYS A 173 -25.51 24.79 -10.91
CA LYS A 173 -24.30 24.07 -11.34
C LYS A 173 -24.54 23.21 -12.57
N GLN A 174 -25.67 22.50 -12.63
CA GLN A 174 -26.05 21.72 -13.82
C GLN A 174 -26.28 22.62 -15.05
N ILE A 175 -26.91 23.78 -14.87
CA ILE A 175 -27.13 24.76 -15.95
C ILE A 175 -25.79 25.32 -16.46
N GLU A 176 -24.85 25.62 -15.55
CA GLU A 176 -23.51 26.09 -15.89
C GLU A 176 -22.68 25.03 -16.62
N GLU A 177 -22.73 23.77 -16.18
CA GLU A 177 -22.05 22.67 -16.87
C GLU A 177 -22.59 22.44 -18.29
N MET A 178 -23.92 22.49 -18.45
CA MET A 178 -24.56 22.37 -19.75
C MET A 178 -24.19 23.54 -20.68
N GLU A 179 -24.11 24.76 -20.17
CA GLU A 179 -23.68 25.92 -20.96
C GLU A 179 -22.21 25.82 -21.36
N GLN A 180 -21.33 25.39 -20.45
CA GLN A 180 -19.91 25.22 -20.74
C GLN A 180 -19.68 24.18 -21.85
N LYS A 181 -20.40 23.06 -21.82
CA LYS A 181 -20.37 22.05 -22.90
C LYS A 181 -20.81 22.64 -24.23
N ARG A 182 -21.91 23.39 -24.27
CA ARG A 182 -22.39 24.04 -25.50
C ARG A 182 -21.41 25.08 -26.04
N ILE A 183 -20.78 25.87 -25.17
CA ILE A 183 -19.73 26.82 -25.55
C ILE A 183 -18.57 26.06 -26.19
N GLN A 184 -18.11 24.96 -25.57
CA GLN A 184 -17.00 24.15 -26.06
C GLN A 184 -17.30 23.46 -27.39
N GLU A 185 -18.49 22.86 -27.56
CA GLU A 185 -18.93 22.26 -28.82
C GLU A 185 -18.98 23.31 -29.94
N ARG A 186 -19.54 24.49 -29.65
CA ARG A 186 -19.63 25.56 -30.64
C ARG A 186 -18.27 26.15 -31.01
N THR A 187 -17.38 26.37 -30.04
CA THR A 187 -16.03 26.91 -30.32
C THR A 187 -15.22 25.91 -31.13
N THR A 188 -15.27 24.62 -30.79
CA THR A 188 -14.58 23.57 -31.56
C THR A 188 -15.15 23.45 -32.97
N TYR A 189 -16.47 23.50 -33.15
CA TYR A 189 -17.09 23.51 -34.47
C TYR A 189 -16.62 24.70 -35.32
N HIS A 190 -16.66 25.91 -34.76
CA HIS A 190 -16.25 27.12 -35.47
C HIS A 190 -14.75 27.12 -35.82
N GLU A 191 -13.92 26.70 -34.88
CA GLU A 191 -12.47 26.56 -35.10
C GLU A 191 -12.17 25.55 -36.21
N ASN A 192 -12.86 24.40 -36.21
CA ASN A 192 -12.72 23.40 -37.27
C ASN A 192 -13.15 23.93 -38.64
N GLU A 193 -14.25 24.68 -38.74
CA GLU A 193 -14.70 25.30 -39.99
C GLU A 193 -13.69 26.32 -40.52
N ILE A 194 -13.13 27.17 -39.63
CA ILE A 194 -12.10 28.15 -40.01
C ILE A 194 -10.83 27.43 -40.45
N GLN A 195 -10.35 26.45 -39.70
CA GLN A 195 -9.15 25.68 -40.04
C GLN A 195 -9.30 24.96 -41.38
N GLN A 196 -10.47 24.36 -41.64
CA GLN A 196 -10.76 23.74 -42.93
C GLN A 196 -10.74 24.77 -44.07
N ALA A 197 -11.29 25.96 -43.86
CA ALA A 197 -11.25 27.03 -44.85
C ALA A 197 -9.82 27.52 -45.12
N VAL A 198 -8.98 27.61 -44.08
CA VAL A 198 -7.55 27.97 -44.20
C VAL A 198 -6.77 26.89 -44.97
N GLN A 199 -6.92 25.62 -44.60
CA GLN A 199 -6.25 24.51 -45.29
C GLN A 199 -6.62 24.43 -46.78
N GLN A 200 -7.90 24.64 -47.12
CA GLN A 200 -8.34 24.68 -48.52
C GLN A 200 -7.70 25.84 -49.30
N LEU A 201 -7.49 27.00 -48.67
CA LEU A 201 -6.80 28.12 -49.31
C LEU A 201 -5.31 27.82 -49.47
N GLU A 202 -4.64 27.27 -48.46
CA GLU A 202 -3.23 26.87 -48.53
C GLU A 202 -2.96 25.85 -49.64
N GLN A 203 -3.83 24.84 -49.79
CA GLN A 203 -3.74 23.86 -50.89
C GLN A 203 -3.86 24.53 -52.26
N GLN A 204 -4.80 25.48 -52.42
CA GLN A 204 -4.96 26.24 -53.66
C GLN A 204 -3.74 27.12 -53.97
N PHE A 205 -3.12 27.72 -52.96
CA PHE A 205 -1.86 28.47 -53.15
C PHE A 205 -0.70 27.55 -53.53
N LEU A 206 -0.59 26.37 -52.92
CA LEU A 206 0.46 25.40 -53.23
C LEU A 206 0.35 24.82 -54.65
N GLU A 207 -0.87 24.58 -55.13
CA GLU A 207 -1.14 24.17 -56.52
C GLU A 207 -0.70 25.25 -57.53
N LEU A 208 -0.90 26.54 -57.20
CA LEU A 208 -0.47 27.67 -58.03
C LEU A 208 1.06 27.82 -58.08
N ASP A 209 1.76 27.63 -56.95
CA ASP A 209 3.23 27.71 -56.88
C ASP A 209 3.93 26.57 -57.65
N SER A 210 3.24 25.44 -57.84
CA SER A 210 3.78 24.26 -58.52
C SER A 210 3.73 24.29 -60.06
N SER A 211 3.04 25.27 -60.66
CA SER A 211 2.88 25.38 -62.12
C SER A 211 3.26 26.78 -62.66
N PRO A 212 4.56 27.02 -62.98
CA PRO A 212 5.04 28.34 -63.40
C PRO A 212 4.67 28.75 -64.85
N GLU A 213 4.06 27.87 -65.66
CA GLU A 213 3.82 28.12 -67.10
C GLU A 213 2.42 28.64 -67.48
N ASN A 214 1.47 28.79 -66.54
CA ASN A 214 0.08 29.20 -66.86
C ASN A 214 -0.46 30.36 -66.01
N LEU A 215 0.32 31.43 -65.80
CA LEU A 215 -0.20 32.68 -65.20
C LEU A 215 -0.97 33.52 -66.25
N SER A 216 -2.08 32.99 -66.75
CA SER A 216 -3.06 33.72 -67.55
C SER A 216 -3.84 34.70 -66.66
N ALA A 217 -4.22 35.87 -67.20
CA ALA A 217 -5.10 36.82 -66.53
C ALA A 217 -6.45 36.19 -66.11
N GLU A 218 -6.89 35.16 -66.82
CA GLU A 218 -8.10 34.39 -66.52
C GLU A 218 -7.93 33.49 -65.28
N ASN A 219 -6.75 32.87 -65.11
CA ASN A 219 -6.43 32.06 -63.93
C ASN A 219 -6.28 32.93 -62.67
N LEU A 220 -5.77 34.15 -62.81
CA LEU A 220 -5.66 35.07 -61.69
C LEU A 220 -7.03 35.63 -61.27
N ALA A 221 -7.91 35.88 -62.24
CA ALA A 221 -9.29 36.29 -61.98
C ALA A 221 -10.11 35.21 -61.26
N THR A 222 -9.95 33.92 -61.64
CA THR A 222 -10.64 32.81 -60.96
C THR A 222 -10.14 32.61 -59.53
N VAL A 223 -8.83 32.75 -59.28
CA VAL A 223 -8.26 32.70 -57.91
C VAL A 223 -8.79 33.85 -57.06
N VAL A 224 -8.78 35.09 -57.57
CA VAL A 224 -9.33 36.24 -56.83
C VAL A 224 -10.82 36.06 -56.54
N ALA A 225 -11.60 35.56 -57.50
CA ALA A 225 -13.01 35.25 -57.31
C ALA A 225 -13.23 34.18 -56.24
N ASN A 226 -12.43 33.10 -56.24
CA ASN A 226 -12.49 32.02 -55.26
C ASN A 226 -12.07 32.48 -53.86
N VAL A 227 -10.98 33.25 -53.74
CA VAL A 227 -10.54 33.84 -52.46
C VAL A 227 -11.62 34.79 -51.92
N THR A 228 -12.24 35.60 -52.79
CA THR A 228 -13.31 36.51 -52.40
C THR A 228 -14.56 35.73 -51.94
N ALA A 229 -14.93 34.67 -52.66
CA ALA A 229 -16.05 33.80 -52.29
C ALA A 229 -15.80 33.06 -50.96
N LYS A 230 -14.60 32.52 -50.74
CA LYS A 230 -14.20 31.86 -49.50
C LYS A 230 -14.14 32.84 -48.33
N LYS A 231 -13.59 34.03 -48.55
CA LYS A 231 -13.59 35.11 -47.55
C LYS A 231 -15.01 35.53 -47.18
N ALA A 232 -15.91 35.66 -48.15
CA ALA A 232 -17.33 35.93 -47.90
C ALA A 232 -18.00 34.82 -47.10
N ALA A 233 -17.73 33.55 -47.44
CA ALA A 233 -18.24 32.38 -46.72
C ALA A 233 -17.75 32.34 -45.26
N VAL A 234 -16.45 32.57 -45.02
CA VAL A 234 -15.87 32.64 -43.67
C VAL A 234 -16.51 33.77 -42.86
N THR A 235 -16.64 34.96 -43.44
CA THR A 235 -17.31 36.07 -42.74
C THR A 235 -18.77 35.76 -42.42
N SER A 236 -19.49 35.05 -43.29
CA SER A 236 -20.86 34.61 -43.02
C SER A 236 -20.91 33.59 -41.88
N ALA A 237 -19.99 32.62 -41.86
CA ALA A 237 -19.90 31.62 -40.79
C ALA A 237 -19.57 32.27 -39.44
N THR A 238 -18.66 33.24 -39.40
CA THR A 238 -18.34 34.02 -38.20
C THR A 238 -19.56 34.81 -37.69
N LEU A 239 -20.34 35.42 -38.59
CA LEU A 239 -21.57 36.11 -38.20
C LEU A 239 -22.60 35.15 -37.61
N SER A 240 -22.82 33.99 -38.23
CA SER A 240 -23.71 32.94 -37.71
C SER A 240 -23.26 32.46 -36.33
N TYR A 241 -21.97 32.18 -36.16
CA TYR A 241 -21.39 31.81 -34.86
C TYR A 241 -21.68 32.85 -33.77
N LYS A 242 -21.54 34.14 -34.09
CA LYS A 242 -21.83 35.24 -33.15
C LYS A 242 -23.32 35.36 -32.82
N MET A 243 -24.21 35.11 -33.78
CA MET A 243 -25.65 35.07 -33.51
C MET A 243 -26.03 33.91 -32.57
N GLU A 244 -25.47 32.74 -32.79
CA GLU A 244 -25.67 31.57 -31.92
C GLU A 244 -25.09 31.79 -30.51
N GLU A 245 -23.92 32.45 -30.41
CA GLU A 245 -23.32 32.87 -29.14
C GLU A 245 -24.28 33.75 -28.32
N MET A 246 -24.84 34.79 -28.95
CA MET A 246 -25.80 35.67 -28.28
C MET A 246 -27.07 34.94 -27.87
N HIS A 247 -27.64 34.12 -28.77
CA HIS A 247 -28.85 33.37 -28.50
C HIS A 247 -28.69 32.42 -27.31
N ASP A 248 -27.57 31.71 -27.25
CA ASP A 248 -27.29 30.79 -26.16
C ASP A 248 -27.02 31.51 -24.84
N SER A 249 -26.27 32.61 -24.87
CA SER A 249 -26.07 33.45 -23.69
C SER A 249 -27.40 33.98 -23.13
N LEU A 250 -28.32 34.39 -23.99
CA LEU A 250 -29.67 34.81 -23.60
C LEU A 250 -30.47 33.65 -23.00
N LYS A 251 -30.43 32.47 -23.62
CA LYS A 251 -31.11 31.26 -23.14
C LYS A 251 -30.56 30.81 -21.78
N PHE A 252 -29.25 30.88 -21.58
CA PHE A 252 -28.59 30.61 -20.31
C PHE A 252 -29.04 31.60 -19.22
N LYS A 253 -28.96 32.90 -19.49
CA LYS A 253 -29.40 33.94 -18.55
C LYS A 253 -30.86 33.77 -18.16
N TYR A 254 -31.72 33.44 -19.12
CA TYR A 254 -33.13 33.15 -18.88
C TYR A 254 -33.31 31.95 -17.94
N LYS A 255 -32.69 30.80 -18.26
CA LYS A 255 -32.76 29.59 -17.44
C LYS A 255 -32.23 29.79 -16.02
N ARG A 256 -31.15 30.56 -15.87
CA ARG A 256 -30.59 30.91 -14.56
C ARG A 256 -31.54 31.81 -13.75
N ALA A 257 -32.16 32.80 -14.40
CA ALA A 257 -33.10 33.71 -13.74
C ALA A 257 -34.41 33.01 -13.33
N THR A 258 -34.89 32.02 -14.09
CA THR A 258 -36.10 31.26 -13.75
C THR A 258 -35.90 30.42 -12.49
N VAL A 259 -34.71 29.85 -12.30
CA VAL A 259 -34.37 29.09 -11.08
C VAL A 259 -34.42 30.02 -9.85
N SER A 260 -33.84 31.22 -9.96
CA SER A 260 -33.89 32.22 -8.88
C SER A 260 -35.29 32.77 -8.57
N GLN A 261 -36.20 32.84 -9.55
CA GLN A 261 -37.57 33.36 -9.36
C GLN A 261 -38.55 32.36 -8.73
N GLU A 262 -38.34 31.06 -8.90
CA GLU A 262 -39.22 30.04 -8.31
C GLU A 262 -39.17 30.04 -6.77
N ASN A 263 -38.04 30.44 -6.18
CA ASN A 263 -37.87 30.54 -4.74
C ASN A 263 -38.51 31.78 -4.11
N ASP A 264 -38.59 32.90 -4.84
CA ASP A 264 -39.09 34.18 -4.29
C ASP A 264 -40.63 34.15 -4.07
N LYS A 265 -41.32 33.22 -4.74
CA LYS A 265 -42.77 32.98 -4.56
C LYS A 265 -43.11 32.02 -3.41
N GLY A 266 -42.13 31.33 -2.83
CA GLY A 266 -42.32 30.36 -1.75
C GLY A 266 -42.31 30.95 -0.32
N GLY A 267 -41.88 32.20 -0.14
CA GLY A 267 -41.56 32.78 1.17
C GLY A 267 -42.69 33.45 1.97
N LYS A 268 -43.95 33.46 1.50
CA LYS A 268 -45.07 34.11 2.22
C LYS A 268 -46.14 33.12 2.68
N LYS A 269 -45.97 32.59 3.90
CA LYS A 269 -46.97 31.99 4.83
C LYS A 269 -46.14 31.25 5.91
N SER A 270 -46.20 31.46 7.22
CA SER A 270 -47.29 31.87 8.11
C SER A 270 -46.70 32.32 9.45
N THR A 271 -47.09 33.48 9.96
CA THR A 271 -46.93 33.83 11.38
C THR A 271 -48.17 33.32 12.14
N ALA A 272 -48.01 32.30 12.97
CA ALA A 272 -49.08 31.84 13.85
C ALA A 272 -48.53 31.49 15.25
N SER A 273 -48.66 32.48 16.14
CA SER A 273 -49.10 32.36 17.55
C SER A 273 -48.68 31.10 18.34
N SER A 274 -47.61 31.21 19.13
CA SER A 274 -47.32 30.28 20.23
C SER A 274 -47.96 30.78 21.53
N ARG A 275 -49.05 30.11 21.92
CA ARG A 275 -49.79 30.34 23.15
C ARG A 275 -49.05 29.67 24.31
N ARG A 276 -48.61 30.51 25.26
CA ARG A 276 -47.97 30.17 26.53
C ARG A 276 -48.87 29.25 27.37
N SER A 277 -48.42 28.05 27.71
CA SER A 277 -49.00 27.24 28.79
C SER A 277 -47.95 27.08 29.89
N LYS A 278 -48.23 27.69 31.04
CA LYS A 278 -47.49 27.49 32.30
C LYS A 278 -47.94 26.17 32.91
N GLY A 279 -47.06 25.18 32.90
CA GLY A 279 -47.19 23.97 33.73
C GLY A 279 -46.74 24.29 35.15
N ASN A 280 -47.70 24.29 36.06
CA ASN A 280 -47.54 24.39 37.50
C ASN A 280 -47.45 22.96 38.07
N SER A 281 -46.43 22.65 38.86
CA SER A 281 -46.43 21.46 39.70
C SER A 281 -45.78 21.80 41.04
N GLY A 282 -46.63 22.06 42.04
CA GLY A 282 -46.26 21.92 43.43
C GLY A 282 -46.75 20.58 43.96
N LYS A 283 -45.85 19.82 44.57
CA LYS A 283 -45.94 19.18 45.89
C LYS A 283 -44.80 18.17 46.03
#